data_AF-A0A940WWN4-F1
#
_entry.id   AF-A0A940WWN4-F1
#
_cell.length_a   1.000
_cell.length_b   1.000
_cell.length_c   1.000
_cell.angle_alpha   90.00
_cell.angle_beta   90.00
_cell.angle_gamma   90.00
#
_symmetry.space_group_name_H-M   'P 1'
#
loop_
_entity.id
_entity.type
_entity.pdbx_description
1 polymer ?
#
loop_
_entity_poly.entity_id
_entity_poly.type
_entity_poly.pdbx_seq_one_letter_code
_entity_poly.pdbx_strand_id
1 'polypeptide(L)'
;MLLGALSAYPVAHQPVSTVIATATLVFLLLGYGLAKWQPEARLGAYIQTISLSISAFLLMIPAVTESLRRLPVGNPLVTDLKDPLLLGVQGTLFLILIVGVPLQLRALYKQRAIGGQ
;
A
#
# COMPACT_ATOMS: atom_id res chain seq x y z
N MET A 1 -5.05 8.12 -1.90
CA MET A 1 -4.67 7.29 -0.74
C MET A 1 -5.26 7.77 0.58
N LEU A 2 -5.25 9.08 0.88
CA LEU A 2 -5.79 9.62 2.13
C LEU A 2 -7.28 9.29 2.34
N LEU A 3 -8.12 9.44 1.31
CA LEU A 3 -9.53 9.01 1.36
C LEU A 3 -9.67 7.50 1.66
N GLY A 4 -8.83 6.66 1.05
CA GLY A 4 -8.81 5.22 1.31
C GLY A 4 -8.47 4.90 2.77
N ALA A 5 -7.44 5.54 3.33
CA ALA A 5 -7.05 5.37 4.74
C ALA A 5 -8.14 5.83 5.70
N LEU A 6 -8.79 6.97 5.44
CA LEU A 6 -9.90 7.44 6.27
C LEU A 6 -11.13 6.53 6.16
N SER A 7 -11.45 6.05 4.96
CA SER A 7 -12.57 5.11 4.75
C SER A 7 -12.34 3.72 5.33
N ALA A 8 -11.08 3.34 5.64
CA ALA A 8 -10.77 2.06 6.26
C ALA A 8 -11.20 1.99 7.74
N TYR A 9 -11.27 3.13 8.45
CA TYR A 9 -11.72 3.19 9.85
C TYR A 9 -13.17 2.72 10.06
N PRO A 10 -14.17 3.19 9.29
CA PRO A 10 -15.54 2.70 9.44
C PRO A 10 -15.74 1.25 8.95
N VAL A 11 -14.90 0.76 8.05
CA VAL A 11 -14.91 -0.65 7.62
C VAL A 11 -14.28 -1.57 8.66
N ALA A 12 -13.39 -1.04 9.51
CA ALA A 12 -12.67 -1.78 10.53
C ALA A 12 -13.57 -2.20 11.72
N HIS A 13 -14.32 -3.28 11.54
CA HIS A 13 -15.06 -3.93 12.63
C HIS A 13 -14.16 -4.87 13.46
N GLN A 14 -12.92 -5.10 13.01
CA GLN A 14 -11.95 -6.01 13.60
C GLN A 14 -10.66 -5.25 13.97
N PRO A 15 -10.00 -5.57 15.09
CA PRO A 15 -8.83 -4.83 15.59
C PRO A 15 -7.67 -4.81 14.57
N VAL A 16 -7.53 -5.88 13.77
CA VAL A 16 -6.54 -5.97 12.70
C VAL A 16 -6.71 -4.88 11.65
N SER A 17 -7.95 -4.53 11.28
CA SER A 17 -8.22 -3.51 10.26
C SER A 17 -7.88 -2.10 10.76
N THR A 18 -8.08 -1.83 12.05
CA THR A 18 -7.70 -0.54 12.67
C THR A 18 -6.18 -0.37 12.71
N VAL A 19 -5.44 -1.45 12.97
CA VAL A 19 -3.96 -1.44 12.91
C VAL A 19 -3.50 -1.13 11.49
N ILE A 20 -4.08 -1.76 10.47
CA ILE A 20 -3.75 -1.50 9.06
C ILE A 20 -4.04 -0.05 8.68
N ALA A 21 -5.21 0.49 9.05
CA ALA A 21 -5.58 1.88 8.77
C ALA A 21 -4.63 2.88 9.43
N THR A 22 -4.31 2.67 10.72
CA THR A 22 -3.38 3.50 11.47
C THR A 22 -1.97 3.46 10.88
N ALA A 23 -1.46 2.26 10.59
CA ALA A 23 -0.16 2.10 9.93
C ALA A 23 -0.13 2.82 8.58
N THR A 24 -1.19 2.70 7.79
CA THR A 24 -1.32 3.41 6.51
C THR A 24 -1.23 4.92 6.69
N LEU A 25 -1.94 5.49 7.67
CA LEU A 25 -1.88 6.93 7.95
C LEU A 25 -0.46 7.37 8.32
N VAL A 26 0.24 6.62 9.16
CA VAL A 26 1.64 6.93 9.53
C VAL A 26 2.52 6.96 8.29
N PHE A 27 2.46 5.96 7.42
CA PHE A 27 3.23 5.93 6.18
C PHE A 27 2.84 7.09 5.23
N LEU A 28 1.56 7.45 5.12
CA LEU A 28 1.14 8.59 4.31
C LEU A 28 1.71 9.90 4.85
N LEU A 29 1.65 10.12 6.16
CA LEU A 29 2.20 11.32 6.79
C LEU A 29 3.71 11.40 6.61
N LEU A 30 4.43 10.28 6.76
CA LEU A 30 5.87 10.23 6.50
C LEU A 30 6.19 10.53 5.03
N GLY A 31 5.53 9.85 4.10
CA GLY A 31 5.82 9.97 2.67
C GLY A 31 5.50 11.36 2.11
N TYR A 32 4.34 11.92 2.44
CA TYR A 32 3.96 13.26 1.98
C TYR A 32 4.61 14.38 2.82
N GLY A 33 4.80 14.18 4.12
CA GLY A 33 5.40 15.18 5.01
C GLY A 33 6.86 15.46 4.65
N LEU A 34 7.65 14.41 4.44
CA LEU A 34 9.07 14.55 4.06
C LEU A 34 9.24 15.16 2.67
N ALA A 35 8.39 14.77 1.71
CA ALA A 35 8.43 15.36 0.36
C ALA A 35 8.04 16.84 0.34
N LYS A 36 7.15 17.27 1.24
CA LYS A 36 6.76 18.68 1.36
C LYS A 36 7.83 19.54 2.02
N TRP A 37 8.58 18.98 2.98
CA TRP A 37 9.60 19.74 3.72
C TRP A 37 10.97 19.76 3.05
N GLN A 38 11.33 18.73 2.28
CA GLN A 38 12.63 18.66 1.61
C GLN A 38 12.49 18.09 0.18
N PRO A 39 11.87 18.84 -0.75
CA PRO A 39 11.57 18.34 -2.11
C PRO A 39 12.83 17.96 -2.90
N GLU A 40 13.97 18.62 -2.63
CA GLU A 40 15.24 18.37 -3.32
C GLU A 40 16.10 17.31 -2.62
N ALA A 41 15.75 16.89 -1.39
CA ALA A 41 16.54 15.93 -0.66
C ALA A 41 16.48 14.56 -1.35
N ARG A 42 17.67 14.05 -1.69
CA ARG A 42 17.82 12.73 -2.32
C ARG A 42 17.08 11.66 -1.52
N LEU A 43 17.26 11.65 -0.21
CA LEU A 43 16.65 10.70 0.74
C LEU A 43 15.13 10.83 0.81
N GLY A 44 14.58 12.04 0.69
CA GLY A 44 13.14 12.31 0.76
C GLY A 44 12.35 11.56 -0.30
N ALA A 45 12.88 11.48 -1.53
CA ALA A 45 12.21 10.75 -2.62
C ALA A 45 12.24 9.23 -2.45
N TYR A 46 13.32 8.65 -1.88
CA TYR A 46 13.36 7.22 -1.55
C TYR A 46 12.35 6.91 -0.44
N ILE A 47 12.34 7.70 0.63
CA ILE A 47 11.39 7.51 1.74
C ILE A 47 9.96 7.67 1.24
N GLN A 48 9.66 8.71 0.46
CA GLN A 48 8.33 8.89 -0.13
C GLN A 48 7.91 7.68 -0.97
N THR A 49 8.77 7.19 -1.85
CA THR A 49 8.46 6.03 -2.72
C THR A 49 8.14 4.78 -1.90
N ILE A 50 8.98 4.49 -0.89
CA ILE A 50 8.79 3.34 0.01
C ILE A 50 7.50 3.51 0.81
N SER A 51 7.31 4.66 1.46
CA SER A 51 6.16 4.94 2.30
C SER A 51 4.85 4.85 1.52
N LEU A 52 4.77 5.46 0.33
CA LEU A 52 3.55 5.42 -0.49
C LEU A 52 3.27 4.01 -1.04
N SER A 53 4.31 3.24 -1.36
CA SER A 53 4.13 1.85 -1.80
C SER A 53 3.61 0.96 -0.67
N ILE A 54 4.13 1.13 0.55
CA ILE A 54 3.63 0.42 1.73
C ILE A 54 2.19 0.84 2.03
N SER A 55 1.86 2.14 1.99
CA SER A 55 0.48 2.61 2.15
C SER A 55 -0.47 2.00 1.11
N ALA A 56 -0.04 1.90 -0.15
CA ALA A 56 -0.82 1.26 -1.20
C ALA A 56 -1.13 -0.20 -0.86
N PHE A 57 -0.09 -0.96 -0.52
CA PHE A 57 -0.21 -2.37 -0.15
C PHE A 57 -1.17 -2.57 1.03
N LEU A 58 -0.99 -1.80 2.10
CA LEU A 58 -1.82 -1.89 3.30
C LEU A 58 -3.31 -1.62 3.00
N LEU A 59 -3.62 -0.67 2.12
CA LEU A 59 -5.00 -0.40 1.69
C LEU A 59 -5.56 -1.48 0.76
N MET A 60 -4.71 -2.13 -0.05
CA MET A 60 -5.15 -3.17 -0.96
C MET A 60 -5.58 -4.45 -0.24
N ILE A 61 -5.01 -4.77 0.93
CA ILE A 61 -5.38 -5.97 1.70
C ILE A 61 -6.88 -6.01 2.05
N PRO A 62 -7.46 -5.03 2.77
CA PRO A 62 -8.89 -5.02 3.07
C PRO A 62 -9.73 -4.81 1.82
N ALA A 63 -9.28 -3.99 0.85
CA ALA A 63 -10.04 -3.72 -0.37
C ALA A 63 -10.27 -4.99 -1.22
N VAL A 64 -9.22 -5.80 -1.40
CA VAL A 64 -9.32 -7.07 -2.12
C VAL A 64 -10.12 -8.09 -1.32
N THR A 65 -9.89 -8.16 -0.01
CA THR A 65 -10.65 -9.06 0.88
C THR A 65 -12.15 -8.79 0.79
N GLU A 66 -12.55 -7.52 0.84
CA GLU A 66 -13.96 -7.13 0.74
C GLU A 66 -14.50 -7.37 -0.67
N SER A 67 -13.71 -7.09 -1.71
CA SER A 67 -14.13 -7.28 -3.10
C SER A 67 -14.40 -8.75 -3.40
N LEU A 68 -13.51 -9.65 -3.01
CA LEU A 68 -13.66 -11.10 -3.24
C LEU A 68 -14.78 -11.73 -2.40
N ARG A 69 -15.10 -11.13 -1.24
CA ARG A 69 -16.20 -11.56 -0.37
C ARG A 69 -17.56 -11.00 -0.78
N ARG A 70 -17.59 -9.92 -1.58
CA ARG A 70 -18.84 -9.30 -2.06
C ARG A 70 -19.17 -9.67 -3.50
N LEU A 71 -18.17 -10.00 -4.31
CA LEU A 71 -18.32 -10.24 -5.74
C LEU A 71 -18.01 -11.70 -6.09
N PRO A 72 -18.71 -12.26 -7.10
CA PRO A 72 -19.98 -11.79 -7.68
C PRO A 72 -21.12 -11.72 -6.65
N VAL A 73 -22.07 -10.81 -6.86
CA VAL A 73 -23.23 -10.66 -5.97
C VAL A 73 -24.03 -11.96 -5.92
N GLY A 74 -24.37 -12.43 -4.71
CA GLY A 74 -25.11 -13.69 -4.50
C GLY A 74 -24.27 -14.97 -4.53
N ASN A 75 -23.03 -14.93 -5.04
CA ASN A 75 -22.11 -16.07 -5.02
C ASN A 75 -20.65 -15.59 -4.82
N PRO A 76 -20.24 -15.28 -3.57
CA PRO A 76 -18.93 -14.71 -3.28
C PRO A 76 -17.79 -15.68 -3.62
N LEU A 77 -16.70 -15.15 -4.19
CA LEU A 77 -15.51 -15.96 -4.55
C LEU A 77 -14.76 -16.49 -3.33
N VAL A 78 -14.85 -15.78 -2.21
CA VAL A 78 -14.18 -16.12 -0.96
C VAL A 78 -15.18 -16.02 0.17
N THR A 79 -15.29 -17.08 0.98
CA THR A 79 -16.19 -17.13 2.15
C THR A 79 -15.42 -17.08 3.46
N ASP A 80 -14.18 -17.57 3.50
CA ASP A 80 -13.31 -17.59 4.69
C ASP A 80 -12.04 -16.74 4.51
N LEU A 81 -11.39 -16.32 5.61
CA LEU A 81 -10.13 -15.55 5.54
C LEU A 81 -8.94 -16.45 5.19
N LYS A 82 -9.09 -17.76 5.36
CA LYS A 82 -8.08 -18.78 5.06
C LYS A 82 -8.25 -19.40 3.69
N ASP A 83 -9.14 -18.85 2.86
CA ASP A 83 -9.35 -19.33 1.50
C ASP A 83 -8.04 -19.25 0.70
N PRO A 84 -7.60 -20.35 0.04
CA PRO A 84 -6.36 -20.36 -0.72
C PRO A 84 -6.32 -19.29 -1.81
N LEU A 85 -7.46 -18.91 -2.39
CA LEU A 85 -7.53 -17.83 -3.37
C LEU A 85 -7.16 -16.49 -2.72
N LEU A 86 -7.75 -16.18 -1.57
CA LEU A 86 -7.47 -14.93 -0.86
C LEU A 86 -5.99 -14.85 -0.45
N LEU A 87 -5.46 -15.92 0.10
CA LEU A 87 -4.05 -16.02 0.48
C LEU A 87 -3.13 -15.87 -0.74
N GLY A 88 -3.48 -16.46 -1.88
CA GLY A 88 -2.74 -16.32 -3.12
C GLY A 88 -2.71 -14.88 -3.63
N VAL A 89 -3.84 -14.17 -3.58
CA VAL A 89 -3.90 -12.76 -4.01
C VAL A 89 -3.13 -11.86 -3.04
N GLN A 90 -3.27 -12.04 -1.72
CA GLN A 90 -2.50 -11.28 -0.74
C GLN A 90 -0.99 -11.55 -0.85
N GLY A 91 -0.60 -12.81 -1.07
CA GLY A 91 0.78 -13.19 -1.33
C GLY A 91 1.32 -12.55 -2.62
N THR A 92 0.52 -12.48 -3.67
CA THR A 92 0.88 -11.79 -4.92
C THR A 92 1.06 -10.29 -4.71
N LEU A 93 0.16 -9.63 -3.98
CA LEU A 93 0.33 -8.22 -3.61
C LEU A 93 1.61 -7.98 -2.81
N PHE A 94 1.95 -8.90 -1.91
CA PHE A 94 3.19 -8.83 -1.13
C PHE A 94 4.42 -9.00 -2.04
N LEU A 95 4.38 -9.94 -2.99
CA LEU A 95 5.43 -10.10 -4.01
C LEU A 95 5.61 -8.82 -4.85
N ILE A 96 4.52 -8.20 -5.28
CA ILE A 96 4.55 -6.93 -6.01
C ILE A 96 5.21 -5.84 -5.16
N LEU A 97 4.94 -5.77 -3.85
CA LEU A 97 5.58 -4.80 -2.98
C LEU A 97 7.10 -5.05 -2.88
N ILE A 98 7.52 -6.28 -2.54
CA ILE A 98 8.93 -6.58 -2.28
C ILE A 98 9.80 -6.56 -3.54
N VAL A 99 9.23 -6.82 -4.72
CA VAL A 99 9.95 -6.72 -6.01
C VAL A 99 9.82 -5.32 -6.59
N GLY A 100 8.62 -4.74 -6.54
CA GLY A 100 8.32 -3.45 -7.13
C GLY A 100 9.06 -2.30 -6.47
N VAL A 101 9.16 -2.26 -5.14
CA VAL A 101 9.87 -1.19 -4.42
C VAL A 101 11.35 -1.15 -4.83
N PRO A 102 12.15 -2.24 -4.76
CA PRO A 102 13.52 -2.22 -5.26
C PRO A 102 13.67 -1.75 -6.71
N LEU A 103 12.75 -2.16 -7.60
CA LEU A 103 12.76 -1.72 -8.99
C LEU A 103 12.48 -0.21 -9.11
N GLN A 104 11.51 0.32 -8.36
CA GLN A 104 11.22 1.76 -8.31
C GLN A 104 12.41 2.55 -7.77
N LEU A 105 13.07 2.08 -6.70
CA LEU A 105 14.26 2.75 -6.15
C LEU A 105 15.43 2.72 -7.13
N ARG A 106 15.63 1.59 -7.85
CA ARG A 106 16.65 1.49 -8.91
C ARG A 106 16.36 2.43 -10.08
N ALA A 107 15.10 2.55 -10.48
CA ALA A 107 14.69 3.47 -11.53
C ALA A 107 14.92 4.93 -11.12
N LEU A 108 14.55 5.28 -9.88
CA LEU A 108 14.76 6.62 -9.31
C LEU A 108 16.25 6.97 -9.22
N TYR A 109 17.10 6.02 -8.82
CA TYR A 109 18.54 6.18 -8.81
C TYR A 109 19.09 6.48 -10.22
N LYS A 110 18.64 5.71 -11.22
CA LYS A 110 19.05 5.89 -12.62
C LYS A 110 18.61 7.23 -13.20
N GLN A 111 17.35 7.62 -13.00
CA GLN A 111 16.82 8.89 -13.54
C GLN A 111 17.60 10.10 -13.02
N ARG A 112 17.96 10.09 -11.73
CA ARG A 112 18.75 11.18 -11.13
C ARG A 112 20.23 11.15 -11.52
N ALA A 113 20.80 9.98 -11.79
CA ALA A 113 22.15 9.89 -12.35
C ALA A 113 22.24 10.49 -13.76
N ILE A 114 21.14 10.45 -14.53
CA ILE A 114 21.06 11.00 -15.89
C ILE A 114 20.74 12.50 -15.88
N GLY A 115 19.88 12.96 -14.95
CA GLY A 115 19.44 14.36 -14.84
C GLY A 115 20.33 15.27 -13.97
N GLY A 116 21.48 14.80 -13.52
CA GLY A 116 22.47 15.59 -12.76
C GLY A 116 23.56 16.25 -13.62
N GLN A 117 23.31 16.42 -14.93
CA GLN A 117 24.17 17.17 -15.87
C GLN A 117 23.55 18.52 -16.20
#